data_AF-A0A3N9NMD5-F1
#
_entry.id   AF-A0A3N9NMD5-F1
#
_cell.length_a   1.000
_cell.length_b   1.000
_cell.length_c   1.000
_cell.angle_alpha   90.00
_cell.angle_beta   90.00
_cell.angle_gamma   90.00
#
_symmetry.space_group_name_H-M   'P 1'
#
loop_
_entity.id
_entity.type
_entity.pdbx_description
1 polymer ?
#
loop_
_entity_poly.entity_id
_entity_poly.type
_entity_poly.pdbx_seq_one_letter_code
_entity_poly.pdbx_strand_id
1 'polypeptide(L)'
;PRHADVLLVSGPVTYHIKPRLQEVYKQVPKPCVVACIGACACTMGIFKDAYSVAGPVDRVIKEIDPYATFVYVPGCPPKPETMIMALVKALQKI
;
A
#
# COMPACT_ATOMS: atom_id res chain seq x y z
N PRO A 1 -6.12 13.87 0.50
CA PRO A 1 -5.14 13.28 1.43
C PRO A 1 -3.94 14.21 1.78
N ARG A 2 -4.14 15.53 1.77
CA ARG A 2 -3.06 16.53 1.85
C ARG A 2 -2.48 16.74 3.25
N HIS A 3 -3.06 16.12 4.27
CA HIS A 3 -2.60 16.17 5.66
C HIS A 3 -2.28 14.76 6.21
N ALA A 4 -2.25 13.75 5.35
CA ALA A 4 -1.98 12.39 5.77
C ALA A 4 -0.47 12.13 5.74
N ASP A 5 0.07 11.55 6.80
CA ASP A 5 1.48 11.11 6.84
C ASP A 5 1.64 9.63 6.44
N VAL A 6 0.54 8.88 6.49
CA VAL A 6 0.49 7.44 6.17
C VAL A 6 -0.66 7.16 5.20
N LEU A 7 -0.34 6.44 4.12
CA LEU A 7 -1.31 5.96 3.14
C LEU A 7 -1.54 4.46 3.32
N LEU A 8 -2.73 4.08 3.80
CA LEU A 8 -3.13 2.69 3.99
C LEU A 8 -3.78 2.15 2.70
N VAL A 9 -3.26 1.05 2.15
CA VAL A 9 -3.85 0.37 0.98
C VAL A 9 -4.27 -1.04 1.38
N SER A 10 -5.57 -1.26 1.52
CA SER A 10 -6.18 -2.45 2.14
C SER A 10 -6.88 -3.40 1.15
N GLY A 11 -6.32 -3.56 -0.04
CA GLY A 11 -6.90 -4.45 -1.06
C GLY A 11 -6.06 -4.55 -2.33
N PRO A 12 -6.53 -5.32 -3.32
CA PRO A 12 -5.84 -5.45 -4.60
C PRO A 12 -5.93 -4.16 -5.41
N VAL A 13 -4.91 -3.87 -6.20
CA VAL A 13 -4.88 -2.72 -7.11
C VAL A 13 -5.27 -3.19 -8.50
N THR A 14 -6.46 -2.84 -8.96
CA THR A 14 -6.90 -3.11 -10.33
C THR A 14 -6.33 -2.09 -11.33
N TYR A 15 -6.31 -2.44 -12.63
CA TYR A 15 -5.91 -1.50 -13.69
C TYR A 15 -6.72 -0.20 -13.67
N HIS A 16 -8.00 -0.28 -13.31
CA HIS A 16 -8.90 0.86 -13.25
C HIS A 16 -8.63 1.79 -12.04
N ILE A 17 -8.19 1.25 -10.90
CA ILE A 17 -7.89 2.05 -9.70
C ILE A 17 -6.45 2.55 -9.67
N LYS A 18 -5.52 1.88 -10.36
CA LYS A 18 -4.10 2.24 -10.45
C LYS A 18 -3.83 3.75 -10.65
N PRO A 19 -4.39 4.43 -11.67
CA PRO A 19 -4.11 5.86 -11.87
C PRO A 19 -4.64 6.73 -10.73
N ARG A 20 -5.78 6.35 -10.12
CA ARG A 20 -6.35 7.07 -8.98
C ARG A 20 -5.50 6.91 -7.73
N LEU A 21 -4.95 5.72 -7.49
CA LEU A 21 -4.03 5.47 -6.38
C LEU A 21 -2.75 6.31 -6.53
N GLN A 22 -2.19 6.36 -7.74
CA GLN A 22 -1.01 7.17 -8.04
C GLN A 22 -1.29 8.66 -7.82
N GLU A 23 -2.45 9.17 -8.24
CA GLU A 23 -2.84 10.56 -8.03
C GLU A 23 -3.04 10.89 -6.54
N VAL A 24 -3.70 9.99 -5.80
CA VAL A 24 -3.83 10.11 -4.34
C VAL A 24 -2.45 10.21 -3.68
N TYR A 25 -1.49 9.35 -4.05
CA TYR A 25 -0.13 9.38 -3.51
C TYR A 25 0.62 10.68 -3.83
N LYS A 26 0.45 11.26 -5.03
CA LYS A 26 1.06 12.53 -5.42
C LYS A 26 0.54 13.71 -4.59
N GLN A 27 -0.72 13.66 -4.17
CA GLN A 27 -1.34 14.71 -3.37
C GLN A 27 -1.00 14.62 -1.87
N VAL A 28 -0.31 13.58 -1.44
CA VAL A 28 0.13 13.41 -0.05
C VAL A 28 1.49 14.11 0.14
N PRO A 29 1.67 14.95 1.18
CA PRO A 29 2.96 15.54 1.52
C PRO A 29 4.06 14.48 1.67
N LYS A 30 5.31 14.84 1.37
CA LYS A 30 6.47 13.96 1.54
C LYS A 30 7.31 14.43 2.74
N PRO A 31 7.83 13.52 3.58
CA PRO A 31 7.80 12.05 3.45
C PRO A 31 6.45 11.42 3.81
N CYS A 32 6.06 10.36 3.10
CA CYS A 32 4.83 9.60 3.37
C CYS A 32 5.14 8.10 3.37
N VAL A 33 4.57 7.38 4.34
CA VAL A 33 4.69 5.93 4.45
C VAL A 33 3.48 5.24 3.83
N VAL A 34 3.72 4.26 2.95
CA VAL A 34 2.68 3.46 2.32
C VAL A 34 2.57 2.11 3.04
N ALA A 35 1.41 1.84 3.66
CA ALA A 35 1.14 0.56 4.29
C ALA A 35 0.35 -0.36 3.36
N CYS A 36 0.98 -1.44 2.91
CA CYS A 36 0.37 -2.52 2.17
C CYS A 36 -0.33 -3.46 3.15
N ILE A 37 -1.66 -3.38 3.22
CA ILE A 37 -2.46 -4.15 4.17
C ILE A 37 -3.06 -5.37 3.48
N GLY A 38 -2.61 -6.54 3.93
CA GLY A 38 -3.09 -7.84 3.48
C GLY A 38 -2.36 -8.36 2.24
N ALA A 39 -2.54 -9.66 1.99
CA ALA A 39 -1.90 -10.38 0.89
C ALA A 39 -2.24 -9.77 -0.48
N CYS A 40 -3.46 -9.23 -0.64
CA CYS A 40 -3.88 -8.57 -1.87
C CYS A 40 -3.03 -7.33 -2.19
N ALA A 41 -2.73 -6.50 -1.18
CA ALA A 41 -1.92 -5.31 -1.37
C ALA A 41 -0.43 -5.64 -1.52
N CYS A 42 0.06 -6.62 -0.74
CA CYS A 42 1.48 -7.00 -0.68
C CYS A 42 1.94 -7.80 -1.92
N THR A 43 1.15 -8.78 -2.37
CA THR A 43 1.57 -9.76 -3.39
C THR A 43 0.48 -10.10 -4.40
N MET A 44 -0.61 -9.31 -4.45
CA MET A 44 -1.86 -9.59 -5.18
C MET A 44 -2.70 -10.74 -4.59
N GLY A 45 -2.13 -11.55 -3.70
CA GLY A 45 -2.84 -12.60 -2.96
C GLY A 45 -3.54 -13.58 -3.89
N ILE A 46 -4.79 -13.88 -3.59
CA ILE A 46 -5.66 -14.76 -4.40
C ILE A 46 -5.92 -14.22 -5.83
N PHE A 47 -5.64 -12.94 -6.08
CA PHE A 47 -5.90 -12.29 -7.37
C PHE A 47 -4.66 -12.16 -8.26
N LYS A 48 -3.55 -12.83 -7.92
CA LYS A 48 -2.28 -12.74 -8.66
C LYS A 48 -2.40 -13.04 -10.15
N ASP A 49 -3.23 -14.02 -10.50
CA ASP A 49 -3.43 -14.46 -11.89
C ASP A 49 -4.70 -13.88 -12.53
N ALA A 50 -5.39 -12.95 -11.83
CA ALA A 50 -6.58 -12.32 -12.35
C ALA A 50 -6.22 -11.21 -13.36
N TYR A 51 -6.89 -11.21 -14.51
CA TYR A 51 -6.68 -10.25 -15.60
C TYR A 51 -6.90 -8.78 -15.21
N SER A 52 -7.59 -8.53 -14.08
CA SER A 52 -8.00 -7.21 -13.66
C SER A 52 -7.00 -6.50 -12.75
N VAL A 53 -5.98 -7.21 -12.22
CA VAL A 53 -5.06 -6.70 -11.19
C VAL A 53 -3.76 -6.20 -11.83
N ALA A 54 -3.37 -4.98 -11.48
CA ALA A 54 -2.25 -4.29 -12.09
C ALA A 54 -0.89 -4.56 -11.41
N GLY A 55 -0.90 -5.22 -10.26
CA GLY A 55 0.31 -5.52 -9.48
C GLY A 55 0.14 -5.30 -7.98
N PRO A 56 1.18 -5.64 -7.19
CA PRO A 56 1.24 -5.25 -5.79
C PRO A 56 1.40 -3.73 -5.66
N VAL A 57 0.98 -3.19 -4.51
CA VAL A 57 0.96 -1.74 -4.24
C VAL A 57 2.34 -1.11 -4.37
N ASP A 58 3.37 -1.80 -3.89
CA ASP A 58 4.73 -1.27 -3.91
C ASP A 58 5.25 -1.06 -5.33
N ARG A 59 4.98 -2.00 -6.25
CA ARG A 59 5.28 -1.84 -7.67
C ARG A 59 4.55 -0.64 -8.26
N VAL A 60 3.26 -0.50 -7.98
CA VAL A 60 2.42 0.57 -8.54
C VAL A 60 2.88 1.96 -8.08
N ILE A 61 3.29 2.10 -6.82
CA ILE A 61 3.80 3.37 -6.28
C ILE A 61 5.25 3.63 -6.75
N LYS A 62 6.11 2.60 -6.81
CA LYS A 62 7.51 2.76 -7.30
C LYS A 62 7.61 3.24 -8.75
N GLU A 63 6.58 2.99 -9.57
CA GLU A 63 6.51 3.56 -10.93
C GLU A 63 6.51 5.09 -10.95
N ILE A 64 6.00 5.75 -9.89
CA ILE A 64 5.95 7.21 -9.79
C ILE A 64 6.92 7.78 -8.74
N ASP A 65 7.33 6.98 -7.76
CA ASP A 65 8.28 7.38 -6.71
C ASP A 65 9.13 6.18 -6.26
N PRO A 66 10.37 6.05 -6.79
CA PRO A 66 11.25 4.93 -6.47
C PRO A 66 11.75 4.94 -5.02
N TYR A 67 11.64 6.06 -4.31
CA TYR A 67 12.12 6.23 -2.92
C TYR A 67 10.99 6.15 -1.89
N ALA A 68 9.78 5.79 -2.32
CA ALA A 68 8.65 5.61 -1.42
C ALA A 68 8.95 4.57 -0.32
N THR A 69 8.53 4.87 0.91
CA THR A 69 8.72 3.99 2.07
C THR A 69 7.52 3.06 2.23
N PHE A 70 7.76 1.75 2.35
CA PHE A 70 6.72 0.73 2.43
C PHE A 70 6.72 -0.02 3.76
N VAL A 71 5.51 -0.33 4.23
CA VAL A 71 5.25 -1.20 5.37
C VAL A 71 4.34 -2.32 4.92
N TYR A 72 4.68 -3.55 5.23
CA TYR A 72 3.93 -4.72 4.80
C TYR A 72 3.21 -5.34 5.99
N VAL A 73 1.89 -5.51 5.87
CA VAL A 73 1.04 -6.18 6.86
C VAL A 73 0.51 -7.48 6.26
N PRO A 74 1.10 -8.65 6.57
CA PRO A 74 0.62 -9.92 6.02
C PRO A 74 -0.74 -10.32 6.61
N GLY A 75 -1.61 -10.91 5.79
CA GLY A 75 -2.91 -11.48 6.22
C GLY A 75 -3.99 -11.48 5.13
N CYS A 76 -5.06 -12.26 5.31
CA CYS A 76 -6.20 -12.32 4.36
C CYS A 76 -7.53 -12.69 5.07
N PRO A 77 -8.17 -11.76 5.81
CA PRO A 77 -7.66 -10.44 6.19
C PRO A 77 -6.64 -10.51 7.36
N PRO A 78 -5.77 -9.51 7.52
CA PRO A 78 -4.88 -9.42 8.67
C PRO A 78 -5.65 -9.21 9.98
N LYS A 79 -5.15 -9.75 11.08
CA LYS A 79 -5.72 -9.50 12.41
C LYS A 79 -5.48 -8.03 12.82
N PRO A 80 -6.40 -7.38 13.55
CA PRO A 80 -6.24 -6.00 14.00
C PRO A 80 -4.94 -5.76 14.77
N GLU A 81 -4.52 -6.70 15.61
CA GLU A 81 -3.28 -6.60 16.39
C GLU A 81 -2.05 -6.56 15.48
N THR A 82 -2.08 -7.32 14.37
CA THR A 82 -1.02 -7.32 13.35
C THR A 82 -0.94 -5.98 12.62
N MET A 83 -2.09 -5.36 12.34
CA MET A 83 -2.15 -4.04 11.70
C MET A 83 -1.53 -2.97 12.61
N ILE A 84 -1.89 -2.98 13.91
CA ILE A 84 -1.34 -2.04 14.90
C ILE A 84 0.16 -2.24 15.04
N MET A 85 0.62 -3.49 15.22
CA MET A 85 2.05 -3.80 15.36
C MET A 85 2.87 -3.33 14.15
N ALA A 86 2.34 -3.52 12.93
CA ALA A 86 3.04 -3.08 11.73
C ALA A 86 3.17 -1.55 11.65
N LEU A 87 2.14 -0.81 12.06
CA LEU A 87 2.19 0.66 12.12
C LEU A 87 3.15 1.15 13.21
N VAL A 88 3.16 0.53 14.38
CA VAL A 88 4.13 0.86 15.45
C VAL A 88 5.56 0.64 14.97
N LYS A 89 5.82 -0.48 14.29
CA LYS A 89 7.14 -0.77 13.69
C LYS A 89 7.50 0.22 12.58
N ALA A 90 6.52 0.74 11.85
CA ALA A 90 6.74 1.77 10.85
C ALA A 90 7.19 3.10 11.47
N LEU A 91 6.51 3.52 12.54
CA LEU A 91 6.85 4.74 13.28
C LEU A 91 8.27 4.71 13.86
N GLN A 92 8.77 3.55 14.24
CA GLN A 92 10.15 3.38 14.72
C GLN A 92 11.22 3.49 13.62
N LYS A 93 10.83 3.42 12.34
CA LYS A 93 11.73 3.48 11.18
C LYS A 93 11.80 4.86 10.52
N ILE A 94 10.93 5.77 10.94
CA ILE A 94 10.90 7.19 10.54
C ILE A 94 11.80 7.96 11.50
#